data_AF-A0A535H1D7-F1
#
_entry.id   AF-A0A535H1D7-F1
#
_cell.length_a   1.000
_cell.length_b   1.000
_cell.length_c   1.000
_cell.angle_alpha   90.00
_cell.angle_beta   90.00
_cell.angle_gamma   90.00
#
_symmetry.space_group_name_H-M   'P 1'
#
loop_
_entity.id
_entity.type
_entity.pdbx_description
1 polymer ?
#
loop_
_entity_poly.entity_id
_entity_poly.type
_entity_poly.pdbx_seq_one_letter_code
_entity_poly.pdbx_strand_id
1 'polypeptide(L)'
;MASMRMLLSQTFDRGERRRLGGFFGSVALLHIAGWGLLLVYAASHPAFLALGGLAYTFGLRHAFDADHISAIDNTTRKLLQSGKKPVGVGFFFSLGHSTAVLLIALALGPAVKS
;
A
#
# COMPACT_ATOMS: atom_id res chain seq x y z
N MET A 1 -18.43 25.95 -20.07
CA MET A 1 -18.40 25.06 -18.89
C MET A 1 -17.38 23.95 -19.15
N ALA A 2 -16.27 23.91 -18.41
CA ALA A 2 -15.29 22.83 -18.56
C ALA A 2 -15.90 21.51 -18.05
N SER A 3 -15.83 20.44 -18.86
CA SER A 3 -16.29 19.11 -18.46
C SER A 3 -15.46 18.60 -17.28
N MET A 4 -16.08 17.90 -16.33
CA MET A 4 -15.42 17.22 -15.20
C MET A 4 -14.22 16.36 -15.66
N ARG A 5 -14.33 15.73 -16.84
CA ARG A 5 -13.25 14.95 -17.47
C ARG A 5 -12.05 15.83 -17.85
N MET A 6 -12.29 17.06 -18.27
CA MET A 6 -11.26 18.02 -18.66
C MET A 6 -10.51 18.53 -17.42
N LEU A 7 -11.22 18.86 -16.35
CA LEU A 7 -10.64 19.24 -15.04
C LEU A 7 -9.74 18.14 -14.45
N LEU A 8 -10.20 16.88 -14.46
CA LEU A 8 -9.41 15.73 -14.02
C LEU A 8 -8.21 15.46 -14.94
N SER A 9 -8.35 15.68 -16.25
CA SER A 9 -7.24 15.53 -17.20
C SER A 9 -6.18 16.63 -17.09
N GLN A 10 -6.54 17.78 -16.51
CA GLN A 10 -5.65 18.93 -16.30
C GLN A 10 -4.98 18.93 -14.91
N THR A 11 -5.36 18.02 -14.00
CA THR A 11 -4.82 17.99 -12.62
C THR A 11 -3.44 17.32 -12.55
N PHE A 12 -3.18 16.32 -13.40
CA PHE A 12 -1.93 15.56 -13.41
C PHE A 12 -1.16 15.71 -14.71
N ASP A 13 0.09 16.14 -14.63
CA ASP A 13 0.99 16.18 -15.79
C ASP A 13 1.40 14.77 -16.26
N ARG A 14 1.88 14.63 -17.49
CA ARG A 14 2.40 13.36 -18.04
C ARG A 14 3.45 12.71 -17.13
N GLY A 15 4.32 13.50 -16.50
CA GLY A 15 5.30 12.99 -15.54
C GLY A 15 4.64 12.37 -14.30
N GLU A 16 3.57 12.98 -13.79
CA GLU A 16 2.83 12.50 -12.62
C GLU A 16 2.05 11.23 -12.94
N ARG A 17 1.44 11.14 -14.13
CA ARG A 17 0.75 9.93 -14.58
C ARG A 17 1.70 8.73 -14.67
N ARG A 18 2.95 8.94 -15.14
CA ARG A 18 3.98 7.89 -15.15
C ARG A 18 4.37 7.45 -13.74
N ARG A 19 4.53 8.38 -12.81
CA ARG A 19 4.84 8.08 -11.39
C ARG A 19 3.70 7.31 -10.73
N LEU A 20 2.46 7.75 -10.90
CA LEU A 20 1.27 7.05 -10.42
C LEU A 20 1.20 5.63 -11.00
N GLY A 21 1.43 5.48 -12.31
CA GLY A 21 1.53 4.18 -12.95
C GLY A 21 2.59 3.28 -12.30
N GLY A 22 3.75 3.82 -11.96
CA GLY A 22 4.78 3.12 -11.19
C GLY A 22 4.31 2.67 -9.81
N PHE A 23 3.66 3.56 -9.05
CA PHE A 23 3.16 3.23 -7.70
C PHE A 23 2.10 2.12 -7.75
N PHE A 24 1.08 2.28 -8.58
CA PHE A 24 0.03 1.26 -8.73
C PHE A 24 0.57 -0.04 -9.33
N GLY A 25 1.51 0.05 -10.27
CA GLY A 25 2.21 -1.11 -10.83
C GLY A 25 2.94 -1.90 -9.75
N SER A 26 3.72 -1.24 -8.89
CA SER A 26 4.41 -1.90 -7.77
C SER A 26 3.42 -2.56 -6.80
N VAL A 27 2.32 -1.89 -6.46
CA VAL A 27 1.27 -2.47 -5.60
C VAL A 27 0.66 -3.72 -6.23
N ALA A 28 0.32 -3.67 -7.53
CA ALA A 28 -0.24 -4.82 -8.25
C ALA A 28 0.74 -5.98 -8.31
N LEU A 29 2.02 -5.72 -8.59
CA LEU A 29 3.07 -6.73 -8.61
C LEU A 29 3.22 -7.41 -7.24
N LEU A 30 3.21 -6.65 -6.15
CA LEU A 30 3.29 -7.21 -4.79
C LEU A 30 2.06 -8.06 -4.46
N HIS A 31 0.86 -7.68 -4.90
CA HIS A 31 -0.35 -8.49 -4.71
C HIS A 31 -0.27 -9.81 -5.48
N ILE A 32 0.15 -9.76 -6.75
CA ILE A 32 0.33 -10.96 -7.57
C ILE A 32 1.38 -11.89 -6.93
N ALA A 33 2.50 -11.34 -6.46
CA ALA A 33 3.53 -12.12 -5.78
C ALA A 33 3.02 -12.75 -4.48
N GLY A 34 2.33 -11.97 -3.63
CA GLY A 34 1.80 -12.44 -2.34
C GLY A 34 0.74 -13.53 -2.50
N TRP A 35 -0.26 -13.31 -3.37
CA TRP A 35 -1.28 -14.32 -3.67
C TRP A 35 -0.71 -15.53 -4.41
N GLY A 36 0.23 -15.31 -5.34
CA GLY A 36 0.92 -16.39 -6.05
C GLY A 36 1.67 -17.31 -5.09
N LEU A 37 2.47 -16.75 -4.17
CA LEU A 37 3.16 -17.51 -3.14
C LEU A 37 2.18 -18.25 -2.23
N LEU A 38 1.11 -17.60 -1.80
CA LEU A 38 0.07 -18.22 -0.99
C LEU A 38 -0.53 -19.45 -1.70
N LEU A 39 -0.91 -19.33 -2.97
CA LEU A 39 -1.50 -20.42 -3.74
C LEU A 39 -0.52 -21.58 -3.96
N VAL A 40 0.75 -21.28 -4.24
CA VAL A 40 1.81 -22.30 -4.38
C VAL A 40 1.96 -23.11 -3.09
N TYR A 41 2.03 -22.46 -1.93
CA TYR A 41 2.12 -23.16 -0.65
C TYR A 41 0.82 -23.87 -0.26
N ALA A 42 -0.32 -23.24 -0.53
CA ALA A 42 -1.64 -23.81 -0.26
C ALA A 42 -1.91 -25.11 -1.05
N ALA A 43 -1.28 -25.30 -2.21
CA ALA A 43 -1.40 -26.52 -2.99
C ALA A 43 -0.96 -27.78 -2.22
N SER A 44 0.01 -27.63 -1.31
CA SER A 44 0.47 -28.71 -0.42
C SER A 44 -0.09 -28.59 1.00
N HIS A 45 -0.50 -27.38 1.42
CA HIS A 45 -1.00 -27.09 2.75
C HIS A 45 -2.27 -26.22 2.72
N PRO A 46 -3.45 -26.80 2.45
CA PRO A 46 -4.69 -26.04 2.22
C PRO A 46 -5.10 -25.09 3.36
N ALA A 47 -4.69 -25.40 4.60
CA ALA A 47 -4.93 -24.55 5.77
C ALA A 47 -4.35 -23.12 5.62
N PHE A 48 -3.32 -22.94 4.79
CA PHE A 48 -2.75 -21.62 4.52
C PHE A 48 -3.74 -20.68 3.81
N LEU A 49 -4.75 -21.19 3.08
CA LEU A 49 -5.77 -20.33 2.47
C LEU A 49 -6.57 -19.57 3.54
N ALA A 50 -6.93 -20.24 4.63
CA ALA A 50 -7.66 -19.61 5.73
C ALA A 50 -6.76 -18.61 6.47
N LEU A 51 -5.52 -19.00 6.80
CA LEU A 51 -4.56 -18.12 7.47
C LEU A 51 -4.19 -16.91 6.62
N GLY A 52 -3.94 -17.12 5.32
CA GLY A 52 -3.65 -16.07 4.35
C GLY A 52 -4.84 -15.15 4.13
N GLY A 53 -6.07 -15.70 4.08
CA GLY A 53 -7.29 -14.92 4.02
C GLY A 53 -7.47 -14.03 5.25
N LEU A 54 -7.26 -14.56 6.45
CA LEU A 54 -7.30 -13.80 7.70
C LEU A 54 -6.21 -12.72 7.75
N ALA A 55 -4.97 -13.07 7.37
CA ALA A 55 -3.87 -12.11 7.32
C ALA A 55 -4.18 -10.96 6.34
N TYR A 56 -4.77 -11.27 5.19
CA TYR A 56 -5.17 -10.28 4.19
C TYR A 56 -6.28 -9.36 4.73
N THR A 57 -7.33 -9.90 5.35
CA THR A 57 -8.43 -9.09 5.88
C THR A 57 -8.02 -8.27 7.10
N PHE A 58 -7.21 -8.81 8.01
CA PHE A 58 -6.64 -8.04 9.12
C PHE A 58 -5.70 -6.95 8.62
N GLY A 59 -4.87 -7.24 7.61
CA GLY A 59 -4.02 -6.24 6.96
C GLY A 59 -4.83 -5.11 6.31
N LEU A 60 -5.91 -5.45 5.60
CA LEU A 60 -6.83 -4.46 5.03
C LEU A 60 -7.45 -3.58 6.12
N ARG A 61 -7.96 -4.17 7.20
CA ARG A 61 -8.50 -3.41 8.34
C ARG A 61 -7.45 -2.46 8.92
N HIS A 62 -6.25 -2.97 9.19
CA HIS A 62 -5.13 -2.20 9.74
C HIS A 62 -4.77 -1.00 8.86
N ALA A 63 -4.85 -1.13 7.54
CA ALA A 63 -4.58 -0.03 6.61
C ALA A 63 -5.62 1.12 6.69
N PHE A 64 -6.80 0.90 7.27
CA PHE A 64 -7.84 1.90 7.48
C PHE A 64 -7.84 2.49 8.90
N ASP A 65 -6.83 2.18 9.72
CA ASP A 65 -6.71 2.76 11.05
C ASP A 65 -6.54 4.29 10.97
N ALA A 66 -7.09 5.00 11.96
CA ALA A 66 -7.20 6.45 11.94
C ALA A 66 -5.84 7.16 11.99
N ASP A 67 -4.82 6.53 12.55
CA ASP A 67 -3.44 7.03 12.58
C ASP A 67 -2.83 7.08 11.17
N HIS A 68 -3.10 6.09 10.31
CA HIS A 68 -2.64 6.10 8.92
C HIS A 68 -3.31 7.21 8.13
N ILE A 69 -4.64 7.31 8.24
CA ILE A 69 -5.42 8.34 7.55
C ILE A 69 -4.98 9.72 7.99
N SER A 70 -4.84 9.96 9.30
CA SER A 70 -4.42 11.26 9.83
C SER A 70 -2.98 11.63 9.47
N ALA A 71 -2.05 10.68 9.46
CA ALA A 71 -0.67 10.93 9.04
C ALA A 71 -0.57 11.32 7.55
N ILE A 72 -1.31 10.60 6.69
CA ILE A 72 -1.37 10.89 5.24
C ILE A 72 -2.03 12.24 4.98
N ASP A 73 -3.15 12.53 5.66
CA ASP A 73 -3.88 13.80 5.53
C ASP A 73 -3.02 14.98 5.99
N ASN A 74 -2.38 14.90 7.17
CA ASN A 74 -1.51 15.97 7.67
C ASN A 74 -0.35 16.26 6.72
N THR A 75 0.32 15.21 6.22
CA THR A 75 1.42 15.36 5.25
C THR A 75 0.92 15.96 3.93
N THR A 76 -0.23 15.52 3.46
CA THR A 76 -0.87 16.05 2.25
C THR A 76 -1.21 17.53 2.40
N ARG A 77 -1.86 17.92 3.51
CA ARG A 77 -2.18 19.32 3.83
C ARG A 77 -0.90 20.16 3.94
N LYS A 78 0.14 19.66 4.59
CA LYS A 78 1.42 20.37 4.72
C LYS A 78 2.07 20.65 3.38
N LEU A 79 2.06 19.68 2.46
CA LEU A 79 2.60 19.85 1.11
C LEU A 79 1.78 20.87 0.31
N LEU A 80 0.46 20.78 0.37
CA LEU A 80 -0.44 21.74 -0.29
C LEU A 80 -0.26 23.16 0.24
N GLN A 81 -0.16 23.33 1.56
CA GLN A 81 0.14 24.63 2.20
C GLN A 81 1.50 25.19 1.75
N SER A 82 2.44 24.34 1.38
CA SER A 82 3.75 24.73 0.87
C SER A 82 3.77 24.91 -0.66
N GLY A 83 2.60 24.91 -1.32
CA GLY A 83 2.48 24.99 -2.78
C GLY A 83 3.01 23.77 -3.54
N LYS A 84 3.28 22.66 -2.85
CA LYS A 84 3.80 21.41 -3.45
C LYS A 84 2.66 20.45 -3.76
N LYS A 85 2.83 19.65 -4.82
CA LYS A 85 1.88 18.59 -5.18
C LYS A 85 2.11 17.34 -4.32
N PRO A 86 1.08 16.81 -3.62
CA PRO A 86 1.20 15.69 -2.69
C PRO A 86 1.16 14.32 -3.40
N VAL A 87 1.88 14.15 -4.51
CA VAL A 87 1.84 12.91 -5.30
C VAL A 87 2.65 11.81 -4.60
N GLY A 88 2.00 10.69 -4.24
CA GLY A 88 2.65 9.51 -3.69
C GLY A 88 2.79 9.45 -2.17
N VAL A 89 2.25 10.41 -1.43
CA VAL A 89 2.31 10.45 0.05
C VAL A 89 1.82 9.13 0.67
N GLY A 90 0.64 8.65 0.27
CA GLY A 90 0.10 7.40 0.78
C GLY A 90 0.96 6.19 0.44
N PHE A 91 1.49 6.10 -0.79
CA PHE A 91 2.35 4.99 -1.21
C PHE A 91 3.61 4.89 -0.35
N PHE A 92 4.32 5.99 -0.14
CA PHE A 92 5.55 5.98 0.66
C PHE A 92 5.29 5.84 2.16
N PHE A 93 4.18 6.36 2.67
CA PHE A 93 3.75 6.13 4.05
C PHE A 93 3.52 4.62 4.29
N SER A 94 2.69 3.98 3.46
CA SER A 94 2.41 2.55 3.58
C SER A 94 3.67 1.71 3.37
N LEU A 95 4.52 2.04 2.40
CA LEU A 95 5.78 1.33 2.16
C LEU A 95 6.72 1.39 3.37
N GLY A 96 6.88 2.57 3.98
CA GLY A 96 7.70 2.74 5.19
C GLY A 96 7.16 1.95 6.37
N HIS A 97 5.85 2.08 6.66
CA HIS A 97 5.20 1.35 7.75
C HIS A 97 5.31 -0.17 7.57
N SER A 98 4.97 -0.67 6.38
CA SER A 98 5.07 -2.10 6.05
C SER A 98 6.50 -2.63 6.11
N THR A 99 7.51 -1.82 5.74
CA THR A 99 8.92 -2.21 5.84
C THR A 99 9.32 -2.44 7.30
N ALA A 100 8.95 -1.51 8.20
CA ALA A 100 9.23 -1.68 9.63
C ALA A 100 8.56 -2.94 10.20
N VAL A 101 7.28 -3.16 9.86
CA VAL A 101 6.54 -4.37 10.30
C VAL A 101 7.17 -5.64 9.75
N LEU A 102 7.59 -5.65 8.47
CA LEU A 102 8.27 -6.81 7.87
C LEU A 102 9.59 -7.12 8.57
N LEU A 103 10.41 -6.10 8.85
CA LEU A 103 11.68 -6.27 9.57
C LEU A 103 11.46 -6.82 10.98
N ILE A 104 10.47 -6.31 11.70
CA ILE A 104 10.11 -6.81 13.03
C ILE A 104 9.63 -8.27 12.94
N ALA A 105 8.79 -8.61 11.96
CA ALA A 105 8.30 -9.97 11.76
C ALA A 105 9.44 -10.95 11.45
N LEU A 106 10.40 -10.55 10.61
CA LEU A 106 11.58 -11.36 10.28
C LEU A 106 12.52 -11.52 11.49
N ALA A 107 12.66 -10.49 12.32
CA ALA A 107 13.48 -10.54 13.53
C ALA A 107 12.87 -11.44 14.61
N LEU A 108 11.53 -11.41 14.77
CA LEU A 108 10.82 -12.19 15.78
C LEU A 108 10.48 -13.61 15.35
N GLY A 109 10.33 -13.87 14.04
CA GLY A 109 9.94 -15.18 13.52
C GLY A 109 10.77 -16.35 14.07
N PRO A 110 12.12 -16.26 14.08
CA PRO A 110 12.96 -17.30 14.68
C PRO A 110 12.73 -17.53 16.17
N ALA A 111 12.38 -16.48 16.93
CA ALA A 111 12.16 -16.58 18.38
C ALA A 111 10.91 -17.40 18.75
N VAL A 112 9.92 -17.45 17.85
CA VAL A 112 8.66 -18.18 18.05
C VAL A 112 8.81 -19.69 17.80
N LYS A 113 9.90 -20.13 17.15
CA LYS A 113 10.16 -21.56 16.86
C LYS A 113 10.82 -22.31 18.04
N SER A 114 10.39 -22.04 19.26
CA SER A 114 10.88 -22.67 20.50
C SER A 114 9.88 -23.68 21.05
#